data_AF-A0AAV3PSE8-F1
#
_entry.id   AF-A0AAV3PSE8-F1
#
_cell.length_a   1.000
_cell.length_b   1.000
_cell.length_c   1.000
_cell.angle_alpha   90.00
_cell.angle_beta   90.00
_cell.angle_gamma   90.00
#
_symmetry.space_group_name_H-M   'P 1'
#
loop_
_entity.id
_entity.type
_entity.pdbx_description
1 polymer ?
#
loop_
_entity_poly.entity_id
_entity_poly.type
_entity_poly.pdbx_seq_one_letter_code
_entity_poly.pdbx_strand_id
1 'polypeptide(L)'
;MAVEIAKKAWVLPGQSYTLFDVSPVNYTFEVQAMSAEKLPFLLPAVFTVGPRIDDQLSLLKYAKLIASHDKQSNHVNEFVQGVIEGETRVLAASMTMKDISRKA
;
A
#
# COMPACT_ATOMS: atom_id res chain seq x y z
N MET A 1 -21.65 8.30 12.58
CA MET A 1 -21.19 9.44 11.76
C MET A 1 -21.09 8.97 10.32
N ALA A 2 -21.95 9.47 9.43
CA ALA A 2 -21.87 9.16 8.01
C ALA A 2 -20.74 9.99 7.38
N VAL A 3 -19.81 9.32 6.70
CA VAL A 3 -18.74 9.98 5.94
C VAL A 3 -19.04 9.72 4.48
N GLU A 4 -19.25 10.79 3.71
CA GLU A 4 -19.48 10.72 2.28
C GLU A 4 -18.28 11.33 1.54
N ILE A 5 -17.91 10.71 0.43
CA ILE A 5 -16.83 11.18 -0.44
C ILE A 5 -17.46 11.65 -1.74
N ALA A 6 -17.13 12.88 -2.14
CA ALA A 6 -17.57 13.46 -3.39
C ALA A 6 -16.45 14.30 -4.01
N LYS A 7 -16.39 14.35 -5.36
CA LYS A 7 -15.43 15.22 -6.07
C LYS A 7 -15.72 16.70 -5.87
N LYS A 8 -17.00 17.04 -5.69
CA LYS A 8 -17.49 18.39 -5.39
C LYS A 8 -18.72 18.24 -4.50
N ALA A 9 -18.77 18.97 -3.40
CA ALA A 9 -19.89 18.97 -2.47
C ALA A 9 -20.18 20.39 -1.99
N TRP A 10 -21.44 20.64 -1.64
CA TRP A 10 -21.83 21.82 -0.89
C TRP A 10 -21.72 21.50 0.60
N VAL A 11 -20.93 22.30 1.32
CA VAL A 11 -20.73 22.14 2.77
C VAL A 11 -21.63 23.16 3.49
N LEU A 12 -22.58 22.67 4.28
CA LEU A 12 -23.50 23.51 5.04
C LEU A 12 -22.85 24.03 6.34
N PRO A 13 -23.33 25.15 6.91
CA PRO A 13 -22.85 25.64 8.20
C PRO A 13 -22.93 24.56 9.29
N GLY A 14 -21.79 24.26 9.94
CA GLY A 14 -21.68 23.24 10.97
C GLY A 14 -21.17 21.86 10.49
N GLN A 15 -20.94 21.68 9.18
CA GLN A 15 -20.30 20.47 8.66
C GLN A 15 -18.77 20.61 8.60
N SER A 16 -18.07 19.52 8.92
CA SER A 16 -16.62 19.41 8.74
C SER A 16 -16.30 18.58 7.49
N TYR A 17 -15.27 19.00 6.75
CA TYR A 17 -14.76 18.26 5.60
C TYR A 17 -13.24 18.20 5.63
N THR A 18 -12.68 17.21 4.93
CA THR A 18 -11.23 17.06 4.75
C THR A 18 -10.97 16.71 3.31
N LEU A 19 -10.06 17.45 2.67
CA LEU A 19 -9.57 17.12 1.35
C LEU A 19 -8.41 16.15 1.50
N PHE A 20 -8.39 15.13 0.65
CA PHE A 20 -7.27 14.20 0.58
C PHE A 20 -6.90 13.94 -0.87
N ASP A 21 -5.61 13.71 -1.08
CA ASP A 21 -5.08 13.37 -2.38
C ASP A 21 -5.13 11.86 -2.62
N VAL A 22 -5.61 11.46 -3.80
CA VAL A 22 -5.71 10.05 -4.23
C VAL A 22 -4.55 9.62 -5.11
N SER A 23 -3.57 10.50 -5.37
CA SER A 23 -2.42 10.19 -6.19
C SER A 23 -1.65 9.00 -5.62
N PRO A 24 -1.26 8.04 -6.49
CA PRO A 24 -0.52 6.86 -6.07
C PRO A 24 0.88 7.24 -5.57
N VAL A 25 1.39 6.45 -4.62
CA VAL A 25 2.71 6.65 -3.99
C VAL A 25 3.57 5.40 -4.19
N ASN A 26 4.85 5.62 -4.43
CA ASN A 26 5.82 4.54 -4.56
C ASN A 26 6.41 4.19 -3.19
N TYR A 27 6.35 2.91 -2.84
CA TYR A 27 6.93 2.34 -1.65
C TYR A 27 8.07 1.41 -2.05
N THR A 28 9.26 1.70 -1.55
CA THR A 28 10.46 0.88 -1.74
C THR A 28 10.65 0.00 -0.53
N PHE A 29 10.89 -1.28 -0.75
CA PHE A 29 11.05 -2.25 0.32
C PHE A 29 12.13 -3.25 -0.04
N GLU A 30 12.81 -3.75 0.99
CA GLU A 30 13.82 -4.79 0.87
C GLU A 30 13.31 -6.00 1.64
N VAL A 31 12.69 -6.94 0.93
CA VAL A 31 12.17 -8.16 1.59
C VAL A 31 13.33 -9.10 1.87
N GLN A 32 13.52 -9.46 3.12
CA GLN A 32 14.40 -10.57 3.47
C GLN A 32 13.68 -11.89 3.23
N ALA A 33 14.15 -12.65 2.25
CA ALA A 33 13.54 -13.89 1.81
C ALA A 33 14.54 -15.04 1.78
N MET A 34 14.02 -16.25 1.60
CA MET A 34 14.78 -17.48 1.47
C MET A 34 14.39 -18.16 0.17
N SER A 35 15.37 -18.55 -0.66
CA SER A 35 15.09 -19.25 -1.90
C SER A 35 14.60 -20.69 -1.65
N ALA A 36 14.10 -21.35 -2.69
CA ALA A 36 13.78 -22.79 -2.64
C ALA A 36 14.98 -23.67 -2.23
N GLU A 37 16.20 -23.19 -2.48
CA GLU A 37 17.47 -23.83 -2.13
C GLU A 37 17.95 -23.47 -0.70
N LYS A 38 17.13 -22.74 0.07
CA LYS A 38 17.42 -22.25 1.42
C LYS A 38 18.55 -21.23 1.53
N LEU A 39 18.81 -20.50 0.45
CA LEU A 39 19.78 -19.40 0.48
C LEU A 39 19.07 -18.10 0.88
N PRO A 40 19.58 -17.36 1.88
CA PRO A 40 19.01 -16.07 2.26
C PRO A 40 19.37 -15.00 1.22
N PHE A 41 18.43 -14.11 0.92
CA PHE A 41 18.66 -12.99 0.02
C PHE A 41 17.75 -11.78 0.34
N LEU A 42 18.13 -10.62 -0.16
CA LEU A 42 17.33 -9.39 -0.12
C LEU A 42 16.70 -9.18 -1.50
N LEU A 43 15.39 -9.05 -1.54
CA LEU A 43 14.65 -8.70 -2.75
C LEU A 43 14.26 -7.22 -2.67
N PRO A 44 14.99 -6.32 -3.34
CA PRO A 44 14.54 -4.95 -3.49
C PRO A 44 13.39 -4.93 -4.49
N ALA A 45 12.28 -4.31 -4.13
CA ALA A 45 11.28 -3.97 -5.12
C ALA A 45 10.54 -2.68 -4.75
N VAL A 46 9.80 -2.18 -5.74
CA VAL A 46 9.07 -0.92 -5.65
C VAL A 46 7.61 -1.19 -6.01
N PHE A 47 6.71 -0.88 -5.10
CA PHE A 47 5.27 -1.04 -5.28
C PHE A 47 4.62 0.32 -5.32
N THR A 48 3.81 0.55 -6.35
CA THR A 48 2.97 1.74 -6.46
C THR A 48 1.62 1.44 -5.81
N VAL A 49 1.30 2.14 -4.72
CA VAL A 49 0.07 1.93 -3.95
C VAL A 49 -0.83 3.15 -4.06
N GLY A 50 -2.11 2.92 -4.36
CA GLY A 50 -3.14 3.94 -4.42
C GLY A 50 -4.54 3.32 -4.36
N PRO A 51 -5.57 4.13 -4.07
CA PRO A 51 -6.95 3.65 -4.03
C PRO A 51 -7.51 3.42 -5.43
N ARG A 52 -8.45 2.48 -5.54
CA ARG A 52 -9.31 2.36 -6.74
C ARG A 52 -10.30 3.52 -6.78
N ILE A 53 -10.19 4.39 -7.77
CA ILE A 53 -10.98 5.63 -7.88
C ILE A 53 -12.43 5.35 -8.29
N ASP A 54 -12.66 4.23 -8.98
CA ASP A 54 -13.98 3.76 -9.42
C ASP A 54 -14.78 3.05 -8.31
N ASP A 55 -14.14 2.70 -7.19
CA ASP A 55 -14.76 1.97 -6.08
C ASP A 55 -14.88 2.86 -4.84
N GLN A 56 -16.12 3.26 -4.54
CA GLN A 56 -16.43 4.13 -3.41
C GLN A 56 -16.04 3.50 -2.06
N LEU A 57 -16.15 2.18 -1.92
CA LEU A 57 -15.79 1.50 -0.67
C LEU A 57 -14.27 1.50 -0.46
N SER A 58 -13.49 1.28 -1.52
CA SER A 58 -12.04 1.40 -1.48
C SER A 58 -11.59 2.82 -1.13
N LEU A 59 -12.19 3.83 -1.75
CA LEU A 59 -11.92 5.25 -1.44
C LEU A 59 -12.24 5.58 0.03
N LEU A 60 -13.36 5.10 0.56
CA LEU A 60 -13.72 5.31 1.97
C LEU A 60 -12.73 4.66 2.92
N LYS A 61 -12.27 3.44 2.64
CA LYS A 61 -11.24 2.77 3.45
C LYS A 61 -9.92 3.53 3.38
N TYR A 62 -9.51 3.95 2.18
CA TYR A 62 -8.29 4.73 1.98
C TYR A 62 -8.33 6.06 2.73
N ALA A 63 -9.44 6.79 2.63
CA ALA A 63 -9.64 8.06 3.31
C ALA A 63 -9.54 7.93 4.85
N LYS A 64 -10.10 6.84 5.39
CA LYS A 64 -10.15 6.59 6.85
C LYS A 64 -8.84 6.07 7.43
N LEU A 65 -8.10 5.26 6.68
CA LEU A 65 -6.94 4.52 7.21
C LEU A 65 -5.60 5.13 6.80
N ILE A 66 -5.52 5.66 5.59
CA ILE A 66 -4.26 6.14 5.00
C ILE A 66 -4.24 7.66 4.91
N ALA A 67 -5.31 8.27 4.36
CA ALA A 67 -5.28 9.69 3.99
C ALA A 67 -5.23 10.67 5.17
N SER A 68 -5.66 10.25 6.36
CA SER A 68 -5.52 11.05 7.59
C SER A 68 -4.08 11.07 8.13
N HIS A 69 -3.22 10.21 7.61
CA HIS A 69 -1.81 10.12 7.96
C HIS A 69 -0.97 10.65 6.81
N ASP A 70 0.25 11.10 7.11
CA ASP A 70 1.22 11.35 6.04
C ASP A 70 1.49 10.03 5.31
N LYS A 71 1.37 10.05 3.97
CA LYS A 71 1.53 8.86 3.12
C LYS A 71 2.93 8.25 3.24
N GLN A 72 3.92 9.06 3.62
CA GLN A 72 5.29 8.64 3.88
C GLN A 72 5.62 8.46 5.37
N SER A 73 4.63 8.55 6.25
CA SER A 73 4.84 8.28 7.68
C SER A 73 5.28 6.83 7.91
N ASN A 74 6.09 6.61 8.94
CA ASN A 74 6.56 5.28 9.35
C ASN A 74 5.40 4.29 9.52
N HIS A 75 4.28 4.74 10.10
CA HIS A 75 3.10 3.90 10.31
C HIS A 75 2.50 3.38 8.99
N VAL A 76 2.40 4.22 7.95
CA VAL A 76 1.90 3.79 6.64
C VAL A 76 2.90 2.88 5.94
N ASN A 77 4.20 3.18 6.03
CA ASN A 77 5.25 2.33 5.47
C ASN A 77 5.25 0.92 6.10
N GLU A 78 5.22 0.83 7.43
CA GLU A 78 5.18 -0.44 8.18
C GLU A 78 3.91 -1.23 7.85
N PHE A 79 2.76 -0.56 7.73
CA PHE A 79 1.50 -1.21 7.34
C PHE A 79 1.59 -1.80 5.92
N VAL A 80 2.03 -1.01 4.95
CA VAL A 80 2.16 -1.44 3.55
C VAL A 80 3.17 -2.59 3.44
N GLN A 81 4.32 -2.47 4.11
CA GLN A 81 5.33 -3.52 4.17
C GLN A 81 4.77 -4.81 4.78
N GLY A 82 4.09 -4.73 5.92
CA GLY A 82 3.53 -5.90 6.60
C GLY A 82 2.50 -6.66 5.75
N VAL A 83 1.65 -5.96 5.00
CA VAL A 83 0.69 -6.59 4.07
C VAL A 83 1.43 -7.29 2.93
N ILE A 84 2.39 -6.61 2.32
CA ILE A 84 3.14 -7.12 1.16
C ILE A 84 4.01 -8.31 1.53
N GLU A 85 4.71 -8.24 2.66
CA GLU A 85 5.46 -9.36 3.20
C GLU A 85 4.53 -10.52 3.55
N GLY A 86 3.38 -10.26 4.17
CA GLY A 86 2.39 -11.29 4.50
C GLY A 86 1.93 -12.08 3.28
N GLU A 87 1.55 -11.37 2.20
CA GLU A 87 1.06 -11.98 0.96
C GLU A 87 2.18 -12.61 0.12
N THR A 88 3.36 -11.99 0.08
CA THR A 88 4.46 -12.39 -0.83
C THR A 88 5.42 -13.40 -0.20
N ARG A 89 5.40 -13.58 1.13
CA ARG A 89 6.29 -14.52 1.85
C ARG A 89 6.21 -15.94 1.30
N VAL A 90 5.01 -16.41 0.98
CA VAL A 90 4.79 -17.75 0.43
C VAL A 90 5.36 -17.86 -0.99
N LEU A 91 5.16 -16.82 -1.81
CA LEU A 91 5.63 -16.81 -3.19
C LEU A 91 7.16 -16.76 -3.24
N ALA A 92 7.80 -15.91 -2.44
CA ALA A 92 9.25 -15.78 -2.40
C ALA A 92 9.95 -17.09 -2.00
N ALA A 93 9.37 -17.86 -1.06
CA ALA A 93 9.90 -19.14 -0.62
C ALA A 93 9.87 -20.23 -1.72
N SER A 94 8.99 -20.09 -2.71
CA SER A 94 8.84 -21.05 -3.80
C SER A 94 9.75 -20.78 -5.00
N MET A 95 10.45 -19.63 -5.04
CA MET A 95 11.28 -19.22 -6.17
C MET A 95 12.72 -19.75 -6.07
N THR A 96 13.30 -20.17 -7.20
CA THR A 96 14.73 -20.50 -7.28
C THR A 96 15.58 -19.24 -7.43
N MET A 97 16.85 -19.27 -7.04
CA MET A 97 17.75 -18.11 -7.21
C MET A 97 17.91 -17.70 -8.67
N LYS A 98 17.83 -18.66 -9.59
CA LYS A 98 17.86 -18.40 -11.02
C LYS A 98 16.63 -17.64 -11.52
N ASP A 99 15.45 -17.91 -10.95
CA ASP A 99 14.22 -17.19 -11.29
C ASP A 99 14.22 -15.76 -10.73
N ILE A 100 14.79 -15.57 -9.54
CA ILE A 100 14.97 -14.26 -8.91
C ILE A 100 15.92 -13.41 -9.77
N SER A 101 17.09 -13.93 -10.13
CA SER A 101 18.08 -13.18 -10.92
C SER A 101 17.63 -12.86 -12.35
N ARG A 102 16.63 -13.56 -12.88
CA ARG A 102 16.08 -13.31 -14.21
C ARG A 102 14.96 -12.25 -14.21
N LYS A 103 14.32 -12.05 -13.06
CA LYS A 103 13.16 -11.16 -12.90
C LYS A 103 13.48 -9.86 -12.14
N ALA A 104 14.58 -9.84 -11.39
CA ALA A 104 15.20 -8.63 -10.84
C ALA A 104 15.90 -7.83 -11.96
#